data_AF-A0A9W4TAY7-F1
#
_entry.id   AF-A0A9W4TAY7-F1
#
_cell.length_a   1.000
_cell.length_b   1.000
_cell.length_c   1.000
_cell.angle_alpha   90.00
_cell.angle_beta   90.00
_cell.angle_gamma   90.00
#
_symmetry.space_group_name_H-M   'P 1'
#
loop_
_entity.id
_entity.type
_entity.pdbx_description
1 polymer ?
#
loop_
_entity_poly.entity_id
_entity_poly.type
_entity_poly.pdbx_seq_one_letter_code
_entity_poly.pdbx_strand_id
1 'polypeptide(L)'
;QKAIKLYMNSFYGVTGQSDSPFYILELAGGVTSAGRENIKLVAEFVKKKGFGIKYGDTDSLYLTCPDSYYEKCDLSYDVGKGVISKQELKTRSDYLKIAYEEVLFPVVFTGKKKYFGIPHEDIPNFKPEKFFIRGIDTIKQGKSQVFKTIDNRIMWRVMDINNDRSLHDITENVLRDALVNTKQWNFEQFIETDAWKPDKDNKA
;
A
#
# COMPACT_ATOMS: atom_id res chain seq x y z
N GLN A 1 3.46 5.47 20.58
CA GLN A 1 2.54 5.90 19.50
C GLN A 1 1.56 4.81 19.04
N LYS A 2 2.01 3.61 18.64
CA LYS A 2 1.11 2.54 18.11
C LYS A 2 0.01 2.08 19.09
N ALA A 3 0.33 1.94 20.38
CA ALA A 3 -0.64 1.51 21.40
C ALA A 3 -1.79 2.52 21.58
N ILE A 4 -1.50 3.83 21.61
CA ILE A 4 -2.51 4.88 21.70
C ILE A 4 -3.42 4.86 20.46
N LYS A 5 -2.84 4.73 19.27
CA LYS A 5 -3.63 4.58 18.03
C LYS A 5 -4.57 3.37 18.09
N LEU A 6 -4.06 2.23 18.55
CA LEU A 6 -4.86 1.02 18.71
C LEU A 6 -6.02 1.25 19.69
N TYR A 7 -5.73 1.84 20.85
CA TYR A 7 -6.73 2.17 21.86
C TYR A 7 -7.85 3.07 21.32
N MET A 8 -7.50 4.16 20.61
CA MET A 8 -8.48 5.08 20.02
C MET A 8 -9.34 4.40 18.95
N ASN A 9 -8.72 3.57 18.09
CA ASN A 9 -9.45 2.81 17.07
C ASN A 9 -10.37 1.75 17.70
N SER A 10 -9.96 1.11 18.79
CA SER A 10 -10.79 0.19 19.56
C SER A 10 -12.00 0.89 20.19
N PHE A 11 -11.83 2.12 20.70
CA PHE A 11 -12.96 2.89 21.26
C PHE A 11 -14.03 3.18 20.21
N TYR A 12 -13.63 3.55 18.99
CA TYR A 12 -14.56 3.61 17.86
C TYR A 12 -15.20 2.24 17.60
N GLY A 13 -14.40 1.17 17.51
CA GLY A 13 -14.90 -0.18 17.22
C GLY A 13 -15.97 -0.69 18.19
N VAL A 14 -15.80 -0.46 19.50
CA VAL A 14 -16.77 -0.92 20.52
C VAL A 14 -18.13 -0.23 20.42
N THR A 15 -18.20 0.96 19.81
CA THR A 15 -19.50 1.65 19.60
C THR A 15 -20.33 1.00 18.50
N GLY A 16 -19.71 0.24 17.59
CA GLY A 16 -20.41 -0.49 16.52
C GLY A 16 -20.72 -1.95 16.83
N GLN A 17 -20.28 -2.47 18.00
CA GLN A 17 -20.46 -3.88 18.37
C GLN A 17 -21.73 -4.05 19.21
N SER A 18 -22.71 -4.80 18.72
CA SER A 18 -24.05 -4.87 19.34
C SER A 18 -24.10 -5.52 20.73
N ASP A 19 -23.08 -6.29 21.09
CA ASP A 19 -22.89 -6.94 22.40
C ASP A 19 -22.07 -6.07 23.38
N SER A 20 -21.58 -4.92 22.96
CA SER A 20 -20.82 -3.99 23.79
C SER A 20 -21.74 -3.16 24.69
N PRO A 21 -21.38 -2.93 25.97
CA PRO A 21 -22.11 -1.99 26.82
C PRO A 21 -22.04 -0.53 26.34
N PHE A 22 -21.15 -0.23 25.38
CA PHE A 22 -20.98 1.09 24.77
C PHE A 22 -21.55 1.17 23.34
N TYR A 23 -22.44 0.25 22.96
CA TYR A 23 -23.04 0.22 21.63
C TYR A 23 -23.88 1.46 21.33
N ILE A 24 -23.46 2.24 20.34
CA ILE A 24 -24.14 3.43 19.82
C ILE A 24 -23.94 3.44 18.30
N LEU A 25 -24.86 2.81 17.56
CA LEU A 25 -24.73 2.61 16.12
C LEU A 25 -24.70 3.94 15.36
N GLU A 26 -25.49 4.92 15.79
CA GLU A 26 -25.58 6.25 15.21
C GLU A 26 -24.24 6.99 15.29
N LEU A 27 -23.50 6.78 16.38
CA LEU A 27 -22.17 7.36 16.54
C LEU A 27 -21.17 6.71 15.57
N ALA A 28 -21.14 5.38 15.50
CA ALA A 28 -20.28 4.65 14.57
C ALA A 28 -20.59 5.01 13.09
N GLY A 29 -21.88 5.10 12.76
CA GLY A 29 -22.37 5.50 11.44
C GLY A 29 -22.05 6.96 11.11
N GLY A 30 -22.17 7.87 12.08
CA GLY A 30 -21.82 9.28 11.95
C GLY A 30 -20.33 9.49 11.65
N VAL A 31 -19.46 8.81 12.40
CA VAL A 31 -18.00 8.84 12.17
C VAL A 31 -17.64 8.32 10.77
N THR A 32 -18.22 7.18 10.36
CA THR A 32 -17.96 6.60 9.02
C THR A 32 -18.43 7.54 7.89
N SER A 33 -19.61 8.14 8.07
CA SER A 33 -20.20 9.06 7.09
C SER A 33 -19.36 10.32 6.94
N ALA A 34 -18.97 10.93 8.05
CA ALA A 34 -18.08 12.10 8.06
C ALA A 34 -16.72 11.80 7.43
N GLY A 35 -16.11 10.65 7.74
CA GLY A 35 -14.86 10.22 7.11
C GLY A 35 -14.98 10.10 5.58
N ARG A 36 -16.07 9.49 5.10
CA ARG A 36 -16.35 9.34 3.66
C ARG A 36 -16.63 10.68 2.97
N GLU A 37 -17.28 11.62 3.65
CA GLU A 37 -17.48 12.97 3.13
C GLU A 37 -16.14 13.72 3.02
N ASN A 38 -15.33 13.69 4.07
CA ASN A 38 -14.03 14.36 4.11
C ASN A 38 -13.09 13.88 3.00
N ILE A 39 -12.97 12.56 2.78
CA ILE A 39 -12.09 12.06 1.72
C ILE A 39 -12.58 12.46 0.32
N LYS A 40 -13.90 12.57 0.11
CA LYS A 40 -14.48 13.07 -1.14
C LYS A 40 -14.18 14.56 -1.34
N LEU A 41 -14.28 15.37 -0.30
CA LEU A 41 -13.94 16.79 -0.35
C LEU A 41 -12.47 17.00 -0.73
N VAL A 42 -11.56 16.22 -0.12
CA VAL A 42 -10.13 16.25 -0.47
C VAL A 42 -9.92 15.82 -1.92
N ALA A 43 -10.59 14.74 -2.35
CA ALA A 43 -10.53 14.25 -3.73
C ALA A 43 -11.00 15.30 -4.75
N GLU A 44 -12.08 16.02 -4.47
CA GLU A 44 -12.55 17.12 -5.33
C GLU A 44 -11.57 18.29 -5.34
N PHE A 45 -10.99 18.64 -4.19
CA PHE A 45 -9.99 19.70 -4.09
C PHE A 45 -8.76 19.42 -4.96
N VAL A 46 -8.17 18.22 -4.85
CA VAL A 46 -6.99 17.84 -5.65
C VAL A 46 -7.29 17.77 -7.14
N LYS A 47 -8.48 17.28 -7.52
CA LYS A 47 -8.94 17.31 -8.92
C LYS A 47 -9.07 18.72 -9.47
N LYS A 48 -9.63 19.66 -8.70
CA LYS A 48 -9.71 21.08 -9.09
C LYS A 48 -8.35 21.74 -9.25
N LYS A 49 -7.31 21.23 -8.58
CA LYS A 49 -5.91 21.65 -8.73
C LYS A 49 -5.21 21.01 -9.93
N GLY A 50 -5.90 20.16 -10.70
CA GLY A 50 -5.35 19.49 -11.89
C GLY A 50 -4.65 18.16 -11.61
N PHE A 51 -4.68 17.65 -10.37
CA PHE A 51 -4.12 16.34 -10.04
C PHE A 51 -5.13 15.24 -10.38
N GLY A 52 -4.62 14.13 -10.89
CA GLY A 52 -5.40 12.89 -11.02
C GLY A 52 -5.42 12.12 -9.70
N ILE A 53 -6.37 11.20 -9.57
CA ILE A 53 -6.46 10.27 -8.44
C ILE A 53 -6.34 8.86 -8.99
N LYS A 54 -5.24 8.18 -8.67
CA LYS A 54 -5.00 6.80 -9.08
C LYS A 54 -5.75 5.81 -8.21
N TYR A 55 -5.73 6.03 -6.91
CA TYR A 55 -6.27 5.11 -5.92
C TYR A 55 -6.71 5.87 -4.66
N GLY A 56 -7.62 5.29 -3.89
CA GLY A 56 -8.02 5.80 -2.59
C GLY A 56 -8.48 4.68 -1.68
N ASP A 57 -8.08 4.72 -0.42
CA ASP A 57 -8.48 3.77 0.61
C ASP A 57 -8.75 4.50 1.92
N THR A 58 -10.03 4.62 2.28
CA THR A 58 -10.58 5.13 3.54
C THR A 58 -10.06 6.51 4.00
N ASP A 59 -8.79 6.58 4.39
CA ASP A 59 -8.08 7.75 4.93
C ASP A 59 -6.92 8.22 4.03
N SER A 60 -6.67 7.57 2.89
CA SER A 60 -5.56 7.87 1.98
C SER A 60 -6.02 8.08 0.53
N LEU A 61 -5.32 8.96 -0.18
CA LEU A 61 -5.47 9.20 -1.62
C LEU A 61 -4.10 9.13 -2.30
N TYR A 62 -4.02 8.37 -3.38
CA TYR A 62 -2.85 8.26 -4.24
C TYR A 62 -3.09 9.11 -5.47
N LEU A 63 -2.29 10.17 -5.60
CA LEU A 63 -2.46 11.18 -6.64
C LEU A 63 -1.54 10.88 -7.82
N THR A 64 -1.94 11.30 -9.01
CA THR A 64 -1.04 11.44 -10.17
C THR A 64 -0.85 12.91 -10.46
N CYS A 65 0.40 13.33 -10.59
CA CYS A 65 0.73 14.71 -10.92
C CYS A 65 0.63 14.93 -12.44
N PRO A 66 0.40 16.16 -12.90
CA PRO A 66 0.65 16.52 -14.30
C PRO A 66 2.13 16.38 -14.67
N ASP A 67 2.41 16.04 -15.93
CA ASP A 67 3.76 15.82 -16.49
C ASP A 67 4.77 16.93 -16.14
N SER A 68 4.32 18.19 -16.16
CA SER A 68 5.14 19.36 -15.79
C SER A 68 5.75 19.31 -14.37
N TYR A 69 5.15 18.55 -13.45
CA TYR A 69 5.69 18.38 -12.10
C TYR A 69 6.78 17.30 -12.08
N TYR A 70 6.67 16.26 -12.91
CA TYR A 70 7.72 15.27 -13.07
C TYR A 70 8.97 15.90 -13.67
N GLU A 71 8.84 16.74 -14.70
CA GLU A 71 9.97 17.49 -15.27
C GLU A 71 10.70 18.35 -14.23
N LYS A 72 9.96 19.03 -13.36
CA LYS A 72 10.54 19.81 -12.25
C LYS A 72 11.23 18.94 -11.22
N CYS A 73 10.66 17.78 -10.89
CA CYS A 73 11.26 16.80 -9.99
C CYS A 73 12.56 16.25 -10.58
N ASP A 74 12.56 15.86 -11.86
CA ASP A 74 13.73 15.34 -12.57
C ASP A 74 14.85 16.39 -12.62
N LEU A 75 14.53 17.64 -12.99
CA LEU A 75 15.47 18.76 -12.93
C LEU A 75 16.03 18.98 -11.51
N SER A 76 15.20 18.84 -10.48
CA SER A 76 15.64 19.00 -9.09
C SER A 76 16.52 17.83 -8.60
N TYR A 77 16.29 16.63 -9.13
CA TYR A 77 17.06 15.42 -8.86
C TYR A 77 18.46 15.52 -9.46
N ASP A 78 18.56 15.87 -10.74
CA ASP A 78 19.83 16.04 -11.45
C ASP A 78 20.72 17.12 -10.81
N VAL A 79 20.10 18.14 -10.22
CA VAL A 79 20.79 19.27 -9.56
C VAL A 79 21.00 19.01 -8.05
N GLY A 80 20.54 17.88 -7.51
CA GLY A 80 20.74 17.50 -6.10
C GLY A 80 20.02 18.41 -5.09
N LYS A 81 18.95 19.09 -5.50
CA LYS A 81 18.18 20.05 -4.68
C LYS A 81 16.72 19.65 -4.47
N GLY A 82 16.35 18.41 -4.80
CA GLY A 82 14.99 17.91 -4.64
C GLY A 82 14.57 17.91 -3.16
N VAL A 83 13.79 18.91 -2.75
CA VAL A 83 13.09 18.93 -1.47
C VAL A 83 11.61 18.83 -1.77
N ILE A 84 10.96 17.76 -1.32
CA ILE A 84 9.51 17.60 -1.44
C ILE A 84 8.85 18.55 -0.43
N SER A 85 8.37 19.70 -0.90
CA SER A 85 7.71 20.67 -0.02
C SER A 85 6.34 20.15 0.41
N LYS A 86 6.17 19.90 1.72
CA LYS A 86 4.92 19.44 2.32
C LYS A 86 3.95 20.63 2.39
N GLN A 87 2.87 20.60 1.61
CA GLN A 87 1.78 21.56 1.73
C GLN A 87 0.68 21.00 2.61
N GLU A 88 0.35 21.70 3.70
CA GLU A 88 -0.78 21.33 4.55
C GLU A 88 -2.09 21.81 3.94
N LEU A 89 -3.03 20.88 3.79
CA LEU A 89 -4.40 21.19 3.43
C LEU A 89 -5.19 21.53 4.70
N LYS A 90 -5.56 22.82 4.84
CA LYS A 90 -6.45 23.24 5.92
C LYS A 90 -7.87 22.76 5.60
N THR A 91 -8.34 21.77 6.35
CA THR A 91 -9.73 21.29 6.22
C THR A 91 -10.68 22.23 6.98
N ARG A 92 -11.99 21.92 6.98
CA ARG A 92 -13.01 22.68 7.73
C ARG A 92 -12.80 22.68 9.25
N SER A 93 -11.87 21.90 9.77
CA SER A 93 -11.60 21.75 11.20
C SER A 93 -10.12 21.93 11.50
N ASP A 94 -9.82 22.55 12.63
CA ASP A 94 -8.45 22.65 13.16
C ASP A 94 -7.90 21.27 13.61
N TYR A 95 -8.76 20.26 13.75
CA TYR A 95 -8.39 18.90 14.18
C TYR A 95 -8.11 17.94 13.01
N LEU A 96 -8.55 18.26 11.79
CA LEU A 96 -8.38 17.39 10.63
C LEU A 96 -7.34 17.99 9.68
N LYS A 97 -6.23 17.27 9.51
CA LYS A 97 -5.14 17.66 8.63
C LYS A 97 -4.83 16.51 7.67
N ILE A 98 -4.61 16.85 6.40
CA ILE A 98 -4.06 15.91 5.43
C ILE A 98 -2.54 16.10 5.43
N ALA A 99 -1.82 15.00 5.61
CA ALA A 99 -0.37 14.99 5.60
C ALA A 99 0.14 14.25 4.36
N TYR A 100 1.21 14.78 3.76
CA TYR A 100 2.02 14.02 2.82
C TYR A 100 2.76 12.91 3.57
N GLU A 101 2.76 11.71 3.02
CA GLU A 101 3.46 10.54 3.57
C GLU A 101 4.66 10.17 2.69
N GLU A 102 4.41 9.73 1.45
CA GLU A 102 5.45 9.27 0.53
C GLU A 102 4.99 9.36 -0.94
N VAL A 103 5.94 9.31 -1.87
CA VAL A 103 5.71 9.03 -3.29
C VAL A 103 6.07 7.56 -3.57
N LEU A 104 5.18 6.81 -4.22
CA LEU A 104 5.48 5.46 -4.68
C LEU A 104 5.85 5.47 -6.17
N PHE A 105 7.11 5.15 -6.49
CA PHE A 105 7.56 5.06 -7.88
C PHE A 105 8.80 4.15 -8.05
N PRO A 106 8.77 3.13 -8.92
CA PRO A 106 7.59 2.55 -9.56
C PRO A 106 6.60 1.97 -8.55
N VAL A 107 5.35 1.80 -8.98
CA VAL A 107 4.26 1.23 -8.19
C VAL A 107 3.36 0.35 -9.06
N VAL A 108 2.94 -0.79 -8.52
CA VAL A 108 2.05 -1.75 -9.18
C VAL A 108 0.83 -1.99 -8.30
N PHE A 109 -0.34 -1.78 -8.89
CA PHE A 109 -1.64 -2.09 -8.28
C PHE A 109 -2.19 -3.36 -8.90
N THR A 110 -2.32 -4.42 -8.11
CA THR A 110 -2.89 -5.71 -8.55
C THR A 110 -4.36 -5.85 -8.15
N GLY A 111 -4.84 -5.03 -7.23
CA GLY A 111 -6.25 -4.98 -6.85
C GLY A 111 -6.51 -4.05 -5.67
N LYS A 112 -7.76 -4.04 -5.18
CA LYS A 112 -8.13 -3.28 -3.99
C LYS A 112 -7.31 -3.78 -2.79
N LYS A 113 -6.65 -2.86 -2.10
CA LYS A 113 -5.74 -3.12 -0.98
C LYS A 113 -4.58 -4.07 -1.32
N LYS A 114 -4.28 -4.25 -2.62
CA LYS A 114 -3.22 -5.12 -3.12
C LYS A 114 -2.31 -4.33 -4.06
N TYR A 115 -1.23 -3.81 -3.52
CA TYR A 115 -0.25 -3.03 -4.28
C TYR A 115 1.12 -3.06 -3.62
N PHE A 116 2.14 -2.82 -4.42
CA PHE A 116 3.51 -2.67 -3.94
C PHE A 116 4.27 -1.64 -4.78
N GLY A 117 5.29 -1.02 -4.21
CA GLY A 117 6.09 -0.01 -4.89
C GLY A 117 7.34 0.37 -4.10
N ILE A 118 8.15 1.24 -4.70
CA ILE A 118 9.32 1.81 -4.05
C ILE A 118 8.92 3.13 -3.38
N PRO A 119 9.09 3.27 -2.05
CA PRO A 119 8.77 4.49 -1.34
C PRO A 119 9.91 5.53 -1.45
N HIS A 120 9.52 6.76 -1.79
CA HIS A 120 10.34 7.97 -1.80
C HIS A 120 9.75 8.93 -0.78
N GLU A 121 10.38 9.03 0.39
CA GLU A 121 9.88 9.85 1.49
C GLU A 121 10.44 11.28 1.40
N ASP A 122 11.73 11.46 1.72
CA ASP A 122 12.40 12.75 1.71
C ASP A 122 13.37 12.92 0.52
N ILE A 123 14.06 11.85 0.12
CA ILE A 123 15.05 11.83 -0.96
C ILE A 123 14.68 10.72 -1.95
N PRO A 124 14.86 10.91 -3.27
CA PRO A 124 14.59 9.86 -4.23
C PRO A 124 15.43 8.60 -3.98
N ASN A 125 14.74 7.47 -3.88
CA ASN A 125 15.26 6.15 -3.55
C ASN A 125 15.04 5.18 -4.71
N PHE A 126 16.06 5.01 -5.56
CA PHE A 126 16.03 4.03 -6.66
C PHE A 126 16.75 2.71 -6.32
N LYS A 127 17.19 2.55 -5.08
CA LYS A 127 17.85 1.34 -4.57
C LYS A 127 17.28 0.97 -3.21
N PRO A 128 15.99 0.59 -3.14
CA PRO A 128 15.35 0.31 -1.87
C PRO A 128 15.98 -0.91 -1.21
N GLU A 129 16.06 -0.89 0.12
CA GLU A 129 16.32 -2.11 0.90
C GLU A 129 15.07 -3.00 0.99
N LYS A 130 13.88 -2.39 0.95
CA LYS A 130 12.58 -3.05 1.06
C LYS A 130 11.51 -2.32 0.25
N PHE A 131 10.54 -3.08 -0.27
CA PHE A 131 9.37 -2.51 -0.91
C PHE A 131 8.33 -2.05 0.12
N PHE A 132 7.56 -1.04 -0.26
CA PHE A 132 6.27 -0.76 0.35
C PHE A 132 5.27 -1.77 -0.19
N ILE A 133 4.70 -2.62 0.68
CA ILE A 133 3.79 -3.70 0.28
C ILE A 133 2.48 -3.61 1.08
N ARG A 134 1.35 -3.64 0.38
CA ARG A 134 0.01 -3.68 0.97
C ARG A 134 -0.77 -4.84 0.39
N GLY A 135 -1.16 -5.77 1.27
CA GLY A 135 -2.08 -6.88 0.99
C GLY A 135 -1.69 -7.88 -0.09
N ILE A 136 -0.50 -7.76 -0.67
CA ILE A 136 0.10 -8.80 -1.53
C ILE A 136 0.29 -10.06 -0.70
N ASP A 137 0.07 -11.22 -1.32
CA ASP A 137 0.04 -12.50 -0.60
C ASP A 137 1.42 -12.90 -0.04
N THR A 138 2.53 -12.38 -0.60
CA THR A 138 3.91 -12.61 -0.13
C THR A 138 4.11 -12.29 1.36
N ILE A 139 3.44 -11.25 1.86
CA ILE A 139 3.56 -10.80 3.26
C ILE A 139 2.57 -11.51 4.20
N LYS A 140 1.68 -12.35 3.68
CA LYS A 140 0.73 -13.10 4.49
C LYS A 140 1.40 -14.30 5.14
N GLN A 141 0.91 -14.66 6.32
CA GLN A 141 1.31 -15.88 7.00
C GLN A 141 0.79 -17.11 6.23
N GLY A 142 1.48 -18.24 6.43
CA GLY A 142 1.12 -19.53 5.84
C GLY A 142 1.56 -19.78 4.40
N LYS A 143 2.02 -18.76 3.67
CA LYS A 143 2.59 -18.96 2.34
C LYS A 143 3.95 -19.66 2.40
N SER A 144 4.11 -20.65 1.52
CA SER A 144 5.35 -21.40 1.35
C SER A 144 6.54 -20.49 1.04
N GLN A 145 7.74 -20.94 1.39
CA GLN A 145 8.96 -20.18 1.12
C GLN A 145 9.25 -20.10 -0.39
N VAL A 146 8.90 -21.13 -1.16
CA VAL A 146 8.97 -21.10 -2.64
C VAL A 146 8.11 -19.97 -3.19
N PHE A 147 6.84 -19.88 -2.76
CA PHE A 147 5.93 -18.80 -3.18
C PHE A 147 6.53 -17.42 -2.90
N LYS A 148 7.01 -17.20 -1.66
CA LYS A 148 7.62 -15.92 -1.28
C LYS A 148 8.87 -15.59 -2.10
N THR A 149 9.68 -16.59 -2.41
CA THR A 149 10.91 -16.42 -3.19
C THR A 149 10.60 -16.05 -4.63
N ILE A 150 9.65 -16.73 -5.26
CA ILE A 150 9.19 -16.45 -6.63
C ILE A 150 8.57 -15.06 -6.71
N ASP A 151 7.62 -14.74 -5.82
CA ASP A 151 6.99 -13.42 -5.77
C ASP A 151 8.02 -12.30 -5.59
N ASN A 152 8.98 -12.47 -4.67
CA ASN A 152 10.04 -11.50 -4.48
C ASN A 152 10.87 -11.30 -5.75
N ARG A 153 11.24 -12.37 -6.47
CA ARG A 153 11.97 -12.25 -7.75
C ARG A 153 11.17 -11.48 -8.80
N ILE A 154 9.87 -11.71 -8.88
CA ILE A 154 8.98 -10.95 -9.79
C ILE A 154 8.96 -9.48 -9.38
N MET A 155 8.71 -9.18 -8.09
CA MET A 155 8.63 -7.81 -7.59
C MET A 155 9.93 -7.04 -7.84
N TRP A 156 11.10 -7.65 -7.56
CA TRP A 156 12.40 -7.02 -7.80
C TRP A 156 12.66 -6.72 -9.28
N ARG A 157 12.30 -7.63 -10.19
CA ARG A 157 12.47 -7.41 -11.63
C ARG A 157 11.53 -6.35 -12.19
N VAL A 158 10.28 -6.32 -11.71
CA VAL A 158 9.26 -5.35 -12.15
C VAL A 158 9.58 -3.94 -11.65
N MET A 159 10.18 -3.83 -10.47
CA MET A 159 10.49 -2.55 -9.83
C MET A 159 11.85 -1.97 -10.25
N ASP A 160 12.63 -2.67 -11.08
CA ASP A 160 13.87 -2.13 -11.63
C ASP A 160 13.55 -0.92 -12.53
N ILE A 161 14.24 0.20 -12.30
CA ILE A 161 14.07 1.43 -13.08
C ILE A 161 14.43 1.25 -14.56
N ASN A 162 15.33 0.31 -14.86
CA ASN A 162 15.76 0.01 -16.22
C ASN A 162 14.90 -1.09 -16.87
N ASN A 163 13.83 -1.53 -16.21
CA ASN A 163 12.95 -2.55 -16.75
C ASN A 163 12.18 -2.05 -17.97
N ASP A 164 12.42 -2.69 -19.10
CA ASP A 164 11.74 -2.46 -20.39
C ASP A 164 10.68 -3.53 -20.71
N ARG A 165 10.54 -4.55 -19.85
CA ARG A 165 9.62 -5.68 -20.05
C ARG A 165 8.29 -5.48 -19.33
N SER A 166 7.24 -6.09 -19.88
CA SER A 166 5.94 -6.09 -19.24
C SER A 166 5.92 -6.94 -17.97
N LEU A 167 5.00 -6.65 -17.05
CA LEU A 167 4.75 -7.46 -15.86
C LEU A 167 4.47 -8.93 -16.22
N HIS A 168 3.73 -9.15 -17.31
CA HIS A 168 3.39 -10.48 -17.82
C HIS A 168 4.65 -11.26 -18.20
N ASP A 169 5.53 -10.67 -19.02
CA ASP A 169 6.74 -11.33 -19.51
C ASP A 169 7.72 -11.64 -18.37
N ILE A 170 7.85 -10.74 -17.40
CA ILE A 170 8.68 -10.98 -16.22
C ILE A 170 8.14 -12.14 -15.41
N THR A 171 6.82 -12.15 -15.17
CA THR A 171 6.14 -13.19 -14.41
C THR A 171 6.33 -14.55 -15.09
N GLU A 172 6.05 -14.63 -16.38
CA GLU A 172 6.21 -15.84 -17.17
C GLU A 172 7.66 -16.35 -17.15
N ASN A 173 8.65 -15.46 -17.35
CA ASN A 173 10.05 -15.84 -17.32
C ASN A 173 10.52 -16.36 -15.95
N VAL A 174 10.07 -15.73 -14.86
CA VAL A 174 10.42 -16.18 -13.50
C VAL A 174 9.77 -17.54 -13.22
N LEU A 175 8.51 -17.75 -13.62
CA LEU A 175 7.83 -19.03 -13.44
C LEU A 175 8.46 -20.14 -14.29
N ARG A 176 8.82 -19.86 -15.55
CA ARG A 176 9.53 -20.81 -16.41
C ARG A 176 10.87 -21.22 -15.81
N ASP A 177 11.67 -20.27 -15.32
CA ASP A 177 12.93 -20.54 -14.61
C ASP A 177 12.71 -21.41 -13.37
N ALA A 178 11.69 -21.10 -12.57
CA ALA A 178 11.32 -21.87 -11.38
C ALA A 178 10.97 -23.33 -11.70
N LEU A 179 10.35 -23.59 -12.86
CA LEU A 179 9.95 -24.93 -13.31
C LEU A 179 11.10 -25.71 -13.94
N VAL A 180 11.97 -25.05 -14.73
CA VAL A 180 13.08 -25.73 -15.44
C VAL A 180 14.23 -26.05 -14.49
N ASN A 181 14.58 -25.13 -13.59
CA ASN A 181 15.68 -25.32 -12.66
C ASN A 181 15.18 -25.89 -11.33
N THR A 182 14.72 -27.14 -11.32
CA THR A 182 14.14 -27.78 -10.14
C THR A 182 15.14 -27.97 -8.99
N LYS A 183 16.45 -28.04 -9.30
CA LYS A 183 17.53 -28.21 -8.31
C LYS A 183 17.70 -27.01 -7.38
N GLN A 184 17.10 -25.86 -7.69
CA GLN A 184 17.16 -24.67 -6.84
C GLN A 184 16.25 -24.77 -5.60
N TRP A 185 15.37 -25.78 -5.54
CA TRP A 185 14.37 -25.92 -4.48
C TRP A 185 14.69 -27.07 -3.53
N ASN A 186 14.44 -26.84 -2.24
CA ASN A 186 14.39 -27.88 -1.21
C ASN A 186 12.92 -28.15 -0.84
N PHE A 187 12.58 -29.41 -0.54
CA PHE A 187 11.23 -29.83 -0.13
C PHE A 187 10.68 -29.00 1.05
N GLU A 188 11.54 -28.65 2.02
CA GLU A 188 11.15 -27.81 3.16
C GLU A 188 10.58 -26.45 2.74
N GLN A 189 10.99 -25.91 1.60
CA GLN A 189 10.52 -24.62 1.12
C GLN A 189 9.06 -24.66 0.62
N PHE A 190 8.52 -25.86 0.35
CA PHE A 190 7.13 -26.07 -0.06
C PHE A 190 6.17 -26.18 1.13
N ILE A 191 6.68 -26.24 2.36
CA ILE A 191 5.85 -26.35 3.55
C ILE A 191 5.02 -25.08 3.72
N GLU A 192 3.71 -25.26 3.88
CA GLU A 192 2.76 -24.22 4.27
C GLU A 192 2.33 -24.43 5.72
N THR A 193 2.04 -23.33 6.41
CA THR A 193 1.62 -23.36 7.81
C THR A 193 0.27 -22.68 7.96
N ASP A 194 -0.58 -23.18 8.84
CA ASP A 194 -1.84 -22.51 9.15
C ASP A 194 -2.13 -22.61 10.66
N ALA A 195 -2.95 -21.67 11.14
CA ALA A 195 -3.43 -21.68 12.50
C ALA A 195 -4.63 -22.62 12.62
N TRP A 196 -4.44 -23.72 13.34
CA TRP A 196 -5.53 -24.64 13.65
C TRP A 196 -6.58 -23.97 14.56
N LYS A 197 -7.84 -24.06 14.17
CA LYS A 197 -8.99 -23.50 14.90
C LYS A 197 -9.90 -24.64 15.38
N PRO A 198 -10.02 -24.90 16.70
CA PRO A 198 -10.74 -26.05 17.24
C PRO A 198 -12.18 -26.20 16.72
N ASP A 199 -12.88 -25.07 16.58
CA ASP A 199 -14.31 -25.05 16.28
C ASP A 199 -14.63 -24.89 14.78
N LYS A 200 -13.65 -25.15 13.91
CA LYS A 200 -13.82 -25.03 12.45
C LYS A 200 -13.36 -26.29 11.74
N ASP A 201 -13.96 -26.58 10.59
CA ASP A 201 -13.37 -27.54 9.66
C ASP A 201 -12.13 -26.86 9.04
N ASN A 202 -10.94 -27.31 9.46
CA ASN A 202 -9.65 -26.72 9.08
C ASN A 202 -9.11 -27.31 7.75
N LYS A 203 -9.96 -27.97 6.97
CA LYS A 203 -9.56 -28.40 5.62
C LYS A 203 -9.38 -27.17 4.73
N ALA A 204 -8.17 -27.06 4.18
CA ALA A 204 -7.79 -26.06 3.19
C ALA A 204 -8.50 -26.28 1.85
#